data_AF-A0A953WMN7-F1
#
_entry.id   AF-A0A953WMN7-F1
#
_cell.length_a   1.000
_cell.length_b   1.000
_cell.length_c   1.000
_cell.angle_alpha   90.00
_cell.angle_beta   90.00
_cell.angle_gamma   90.00
#
_symmetry.space_group_name_H-M   'P 1'
#
loop_
_entity.id
_entity.type
_entity.pdbx_description
1 polymer ?
#
loop_
_entity_poly.entity_id
_entity_poly.type
_entity_poly.pdbx_seq_one_letter_code
_entity_poly.pdbx_strand_id
1 'polypeptide(L)'
;MSTEQSLNDVLSALELNLAKERKALLDGAYDAIGAILSEKERLGAILDAILVDPHRAAQLPAYRKRLQKVVNAAKENEKLLAAAKIGAASARARIKDILSQQRMVGVYGEDGDKVVAPGAGVTRQKFA
;
A
#
# COMPACT_ATOMS: atom_id res chain seq x y z
N MET A 1 18.10 -33.39 2.27
CA MET A 1 17.27 -33.93 3.37
C MET A 1 15.88 -33.38 3.19
N SER A 2 14.97 -34.25 2.76
CA SER A 2 13.61 -33.93 2.33
C SER A 2 12.74 -33.67 3.54
N THR A 3 12.53 -32.41 3.91
CA THR A 3 11.37 -32.04 4.72
C THR A 3 10.17 -32.12 3.82
N GLU A 4 9.44 -33.23 3.86
CA GLU A 4 8.04 -33.25 3.46
C GLU A 4 7.29 -32.28 4.37
N GLN A 5 7.34 -30.98 4.05
CA GLN A 5 6.42 -30.03 4.65
C GLN A 5 5.02 -30.50 4.29
N SER A 6 4.26 -30.87 5.31
CA SER A 6 2.88 -31.26 5.10
C SER A 6 2.11 -30.02 4.64
N LEU A 7 1.08 -30.22 3.83
CA LEU A 7 0.19 -29.14 3.39
C LEU A 7 -0.35 -28.34 4.59
N ASN A 8 -0.54 -28.99 5.74
CA ASN A 8 -0.98 -28.39 6.98
C ASN A 8 0.05 -27.41 7.58
N ASP A 9 1.33 -27.75 7.53
CA ASP A 9 2.41 -26.90 8.06
C ASP A 9 2.56 -25.64 7.21
N VAL A 10 2.48 -25.77 5.88
CA VAL A 10 2.53 -24.64 4.94
C VAL A 10 1.34 -23.72 5.14
N LEU A 11 0.13 -24.27 5.28
CA LEU A 11 -1.07 -23.46 5.55
C LEU A 11 -0.98 -22.73 6.90
N SER A 12 -0.50 -23.40 7.95
CA SER A 12 -0.35 -22.78 9.28
C SER A 12 0.72 -21.68 9.26
N ALA A 13 1.83 -21.90 8.55
CA ALA A 13 2.86 -20.89 8.35
C ALA A 13 2.33 -19.67 7.58
N LEU A 14 1.49 -19.89 6.57
CA LEU A 14 0.92 -18.84 5.76
C LEU A 14 -0.17 -18.05 6.51
N GLU A 15 -1.00 -18.71 7.33
CA GLU A 15 -1.92 -18.05 8.28
C GLU A 15 -1.15 -17.13 9.25
N LEU A 16 -0.03 -17.62 9.80
CA LEU A 16 0.81 -16.85 10.72
C LEU A 16 1.52 -15.68 10.03
N ASN A 17 1.97 -15.86 8.78
CA ASN A 17 2.59 -14.78 8.02
C ASN A 17 1.57 -13.68 7.65
N LEU A 18 0.34 -14.04 7.28
CA LEU A 18 -0.75 -13.08 7.05
C LEU A 18 -1.15 -12.32 8.32
N ALA A 19 -1.10 -12.96 9.49
CA ALA A 19 -1.34 -12.30 10.77
C ALA A 19 -0.22 -11.29 11.11
N LYS A 20 1.03 -11.63 10.81
CA LYS A 20 2.17 -10.69 10.94
C LYS A 20 2.04 -9.51 9.98
N GLU A 21 1.65 -9.76 8.73
CA GLU A 21 1.38 -8.73 7.73
C GLU A 21 0.31 -7.75 8.24
N ARG A 22 -0.81 -8.29 8.74
CA ARG A 22 -1.89 -7.47 9.31
C ARG A 22 -1.42 -6.59 10.45
N LYS A 23 -0.65 -7.15 11.39
CA LYS A 23 -0.11 -6.40 12.52
C LYS A 23 0.84 -5.29 12.05
N ALA A 24 1.77 -5.60 11.14
CA ALA A 24 2.69 -4.61 10.59
C ALA A 24 1.96 -3.47 9.87
N LEU A 25 0.88 -3.78 9.14
CA LEU A 25 0.05 -2.77 8.46
C LEU A 25 -0.70 -1.88 9.46
N LEU A 26 -1.21 -2.44 10.56
CA LEU A 26 -1.89 -1.67 11.61
C LEU A 26 -0.92 -0.82 12.42
N ASP A 27 0.26 -1.35 12.72
CA ASP A 27 1.31 -0.66 13.48
C ASP A 27 2.09 0.36 12.62
N GLY A 28 1.85 0.39 11.30
CA GLY A 28 2.56 1.26 10.37
C GLY A 28 4.03 0.90 10.16
N ALA A 29 4.43 -0.33 10.50
CA ALA A 29 5.80 -0.83 10.39
C ALA A 29 6.09 -1.33 8.96
N TYR A 30 6.16 -0.40 8.00
CA TYR A 30 6.33 -0.72 6.58
C TYR A 30 7.70 -1.34 6.24
N ASP A 31 8.73 -1.09 7.06
CA ASP A 31 10.08 -1.66 6.86
C ASP A 31 10.10 -3.20 6.97
N ALA A 32 9.19 -3.76 7.79
CA ALA A 32 9.08 -5.21 7.98
C ALA A 32 8.29 -5.91 6.86
N ILE A 33 7.59 -5.17 6.01
CA ILE A 33 6.72 -5.74 4.96
C ILE A 33 7.53 -6.46 3.89
N GLY A 34 8.74 -5.98 3.57
CA GLY A 34 9.60 -6.63 2.57
C GLY A 34 9.92 -8.09 2.92
N ALA A 35 10.32 -8.36 4.17
CA ALA A 35 10.62 -9.71 4.63
C ALA A 35 9.36 -10.61 4.66
N ILE A 36 8.21 -10.04 5.04
CA ILE A 36 6.92 -10.73 5.07
C ILE A 36 6.49 -11.15 3.66
N LEU A 37 6.71 -10.27 2.67
CA LEU A 37 6.40 -10.54 1.26
C LEU A 37 7.24 -11.69 0.71
N SER A 38 8.56 -11.66 0.92
CA SER A 38 9.44 -12.73 0.46
C SER A 38 9.07 -14.10 1.04
N GLU A 39 8.68 -14.16 2.32
CA GLU A 39 8.23 -15.42 2.92
C GLU A 39 6.85 -15.85 2.38
N LYS A 40 5.96 -14.90 2.04
CA LYS A 40 4.65 -15.19 1.43
C LYS A 40 4.81 -15.77 0.03
N GLU A 41 5.71 -15.23 -0.79
CA GLU A 41 6.05 -15.77 -2.11
C GLU A 41 6.66 -17.16 -2.00
N ARG A 42 7.59 -17.36 -1.06
CA ARG A 42 8.21 -18.68 -0.80
C ARG A 42 7.17 -19.73 -0.42
N LEU A 43 6.27 -19.41 0.51
CA LEU A 43 5.20 -20.31 0.94
C LEU A 43 4.18 -20.57 -0.18
N GLY A 44 3.91 -19.58 -1.03
CA GLY A 44 3.09 -19.74 -2.23
C GLY A 44 3.70 -20.73 -3.22
N ALA A 45 4.98 -20.59 -3.54
CA ALA A 45 5.68 -21.52 -4.44
C ALA A 45 5.72 -22.95 -3.89
N ILE A 46 5.87 -23.12 -2.57
CA ILE A 46 5.81 -24.43 -1.91
C ILE A 46 4.39 -25.01 -1.99
N LEU A 47 3.37 -24.18 -1.77
CA LEU A 47 1.98 -24.59 -1.90
C LEU A 47 1.69 -25.07 -3.33
N ASP A 48 2.08 -24.29 -4.35
CA ASP A 48 1.90 -24.67 -5.74
C ASP A 48 2.60 -26.00 -6.07
N ALA A 49 3.84 -26.19 -5.61
CA ALA A 49 4.57 -27.44 -5.79
C ALA A 49 3.88 -28.64 -5.12
N ILE A 50 3.24 -28.44 -3.96
CA ILE A 50 2.47 -29.48 -3.26
C ILE A 50 1.19 -29.82 -4.00
N LEU A 51 0.56 -28.85 -4.67
CA LEU A 51 -0.69 -29.05 -5.40
C LEU A 51 -0.52 -29.72 -6.76
N VAL A 52 0.71 -29.77 -7.29
CA VAL A 52 1.04 -30.53 -8.51
C VAL A 52 0.99 -32.05 -8.26
N ASP A 53 1.17 -32.51 -7.02
CA ASP A 53 1.13 -33.93 -6.67
C ASP A 53 -0.34 -34.44 -6.56
N PRO A 54 -0.78 -35.41 -7.40
CA PRO A 54 -2.15 -35.92 -7.41
C PRO A 54 -2.62 -36.51 -6.07
N HIS A 55 -1.71 -37.11 -5.29
CA HIS A 55 -2.07 -37.70 -3.99
C HIS A 55 -2.34 -36.64 -2.91
N ARG A 56 -1.65 -35.49 -3.01
CA ARG A 56 -1.84 -34.35 -2.10
C ARG A 56 -3.00 -33.48 -2.56
N ALA A 57 -3.23 -33.38 -3.87
CA ALA A 57 -4.40 -32.73 -4.45
C ALA A 57 -5.72 -33.42 -4.02
N ALA A 58 -5.73 -34.73 -3.83
CA ALA A 58 -6.90 -35.45 -3.30
C ALA A 58 -7.30 -35.01 -1.87
N GLN A 59 -6.38 -34.42 -1.10
CA GLN A 59 -6.64 -33.91 0.25
C GLN A 59 -7.16 -32.45 0.27
N LEU A 60 -7.12 -31.74 -0.87
CA LEU A 60 -7.63 -30.35 -1.00
C LEU A 60 -9.04 -30.13 -0.44
N PRO A 61 -10.03 -31.04 -0.64
CA PRO A 61 -11.37 -30.84 -0.12
C PRO A 61 -11.41 -30.73 1.41
N ALA A 62 -10.53 -31.43 2.11
CA ALA A 62 -10.42 -31.37 3.58
C ALA A 62 -9.89 -30.02 4.07
N TYR A 63 -9.02 -29.38 3.29
CA TYR A 63 -8.41 -28.09 3.64
C TYR A 63 -9.11 -26.87 3.04
N ARG A 64 -10.17 -27.07 2.24
CA ARG A 64 -10.92 -26.01 1.55
C ARG A 64 -11.38 -24.88 2.47
N LYS A 65 -11.86 -25.22 3.69
CA LYS A 65 -12.27 -24.21 4.67
C LYS A 65 -11.11 -23.34 5.17
N ARG A 66 -9.91 -23.92 5.34
CA ARG A 66 -8.72 -23.16 5.79
C ARG A 66 -8.14 -22.32 4.66
N LEU A 67 -8.08 -22.85 3.44
CA LEU A 67 -7.74 -22.07 2.25
C LEU A 67 -8.66 -20.86 2.08
N GLN A 68 -9.96 -21.03 2.30
CA GLN A 68 -10.90 -19.91 2.25
C GLN A 68 -10.61 -18.86 3.34
N LYS A 69 -10.24 -19.28 4.56
CA LYS A 69 -9.84 -18.37 5.64
C LYS A 69 -8.59 -17.57 5.27
N VAL A 70 -7.58 -18.24 4.71
CA VAL A 70 -6.35 -17.62 4.20
C VAL A 70 -6.67 -16.57 3.14
N VAL A 71 -7.51 -16.90 2.16
CA VAL A 71 -7.94 -15.97 1.11
C VAL A 71 -8.68 -14.76 1.71
N ASN A 72 -9.57 -15.00 2.67
CA ASN A 72 -10.29 -13.92 3.33
C ASN A 72 -9.34 -13.00 4.13
N ALA A 73 -8.38 -13.58 4.85
CA ALA A 73 -7.36 -12.81 5.57
C ALA A 73 -6.49 -11.97 4.62
N ALA A 74 -6.09 -12.53 3.48
CA ALA A 74 -5.36 -11.79 2.45
C ALA A 74 -6.18 -10.62 1.89
N LYS A 75 -7.49 -10.81 1.63
CA LYS A 75 -8.39 -9.74 1.19
C LYS A 75 -8.57 -8.64 2.25
N GLU A 76 -8.59 -8.98 3.53
CA GLU A 76 -8.64 -7.99 4.60
C GLU A 76 -7.36 -7.15 4.65
N ASN A 77 -6.19 -7.79 4.52
CA ASN A 77 -4.91 -7.08 4.45
C ASN A 77 -4.84 -6.15 3.24
N GLU A 78 -5.34 -6.59 2.08
CA GLU A 78 -5.42 -5.77 0.87
C GLU A 78 -6.29 -4.51 1.08
N LYS A 79 -7.44 -4.64 1.74
CA LYS A 79 -8.31 -3.50 2.07
C LYS A 79 -7.61 -2.50 3.00
N LEU A 80 -6.88 -2.98 4.00
CA LEU A 80 -6.10 -2.12 4.91
C LEU A 80 -5.03 -1.34 4.15
N LEU A 81 -4.30 -2.01 3.25
CA LEU A 81 -3.26 -1.39 2.45
C LEU A 81 -3.83 -0.37 1.45
N ALA A 82 -4.98 -0.67 0.84
CA ALA A 82 -5.69 0.27 -0.01
C ALA A 82 -6.14 1.52 0.76
N ALA A 83 -6.70 1.35 1.96
CA ALA A 83 -7.10 2.45 2.84
C ALA A 83 -5.89 3.32 3.24
N ALA A 84 -4.77 2.69 3.61
CA ALA A 84 -3.53 3.40 3.95
C ALA A 84 -3.00 4.22 2.76
N LYS A 85 -3.03 3.67 1.54
CA LYS A 85 -2.62 4.37 0.31
C LYS A 85 -3.51 5.58 0.01
N ILE A 86 -4.82 5.45 0.18
CA ILE A 86 -5.78 6.56 -0.01
C ILE A 86 -5.51 7.67 1.03
N GLY A 87 -5.31 7.30 2.29
CA GLY A 87 -4.99 8.24 3.38
C GLY A 87 -3.71 9.03 3.10
N ALA A 88 -2.63 8.34 2.73
CA ALA A 88 -1.35 8.98 2.38
C ALA A 88 -1.46 9.90 1.16
N ALA A 89 -2.20 9.49 0.13
CA ALA A 89 -2.45 10.32 -1.05
C ALA A 89 -3.24 11.59 -0.69
N SER A 90 -4.27 11.47 0.15
CA SER A 90 -5.07 12.60 0.63
C SER A 90 -4.23 13.56 1.47
N ALA A 91 -3.39 13.03 2.38
CA ALA A 91 -2.47 13.85 3.18
C ALA A 91 -1.48 14.61 2.28
N ARG A 92 -0.90 13.94 1.28
CA ARG A 92 0.00 14.59 0.30
C ARG A 92 -0.71 15.68 -0.50
N ALA A 93 -1.94 15.43 -0.94
CA ALA A 93 -2.74 16.44 -1.65
C ALA A 93 -2.98 17.66 -0.77
N ARG A 94 -3.43 17.47 0.48
CA ARG A 94 -3.62 18.56 1.44
C ARG A 94 -2.34 19.36 1.71
N ILE A 95 -1.20 18.68 1.89
CA ILE A 95 0.09 19.36 2.09
C ILE A 95 0.45 20.19 0.86
N LYS A 96 0.24 19.66 -0.35
CA LYS A 96 0.46 20.39 -1.60
C LYS A 96 -0.45 21.61 -1.71
N ASP A 97 -1.72 21.50 -1.30
CA ASP A 97 -2.69 22.59 -1.31
C ASP A 97 -2.34 23.68 -0.29
N ILE A 98 -1.88 23.32 0.91
CA ILE A 98 -1.39 24.28 1.91
C ILE A 98 -0.17 25.04 1.38
N LEU A 99 0.79 24.33 0.79
CA LEU A 99 1.99 24.93 0.20
C LEU A 99 1.68 25.82 -1.01
N SER A 100 0.64 25.49 -1.80
CA SER A 100 0.22 26.30 -2.95
C SER A 100 -0.58 27.53 -2.52
N GLN A 101 -1.44 27.41 -1.49
CA GLN A 101 -2.14 28.54 -0.89
C GLN A 101 -1.18 29.58 -0.30
N GLN A 102 -0.11 29.15 0.38
CA GLN A 102 0.96 30.06 0.83
C GLN A 102 1.66 30.80 -0.32
N ARG A 103 1.68 30.24 -1.53
CA ARG A 103 2.22 30.90 -2.73
C ARG A 103 1.20 31.76 -3.47
N MET A 104 -0.10 31.52 -3.27
CA MET A 104 -1.21 32.21 -3.96
C MET A 104 -1.91 33.29 -3.13
N VAL A 105 -1.54 33.49 -1.87
CA VAL A 105 -1.81 34.78 -1.19
C VAL A 105 -0.95 35.84 -1.87
N GLY A 106 -1.44 36.34 -3.00
CA GLY A 106 -1.04 37.64 -3.52
C GLY A 106 -1.23 38.64 -2.38
N VAL A 107 -0.18 39.41 -2.09
CA VAL A 107 -0.29 40.54 -1.18
C VAL A 107 -1.33 41.47 -1.80
N TYR A 108 -2.48 41.60 -1.15
CA TYR A 108 -3.46 42.64 -1.45
C TYR A 108 -3.09 43.82 -0.56
N GLY A 109 -3.02 45.03 -1.13
CA GLY A 109 -2.89 46.25 -0.34
C GLY A 109 -4.15 46.46 0.51
N GLU A 110 -4.10 47.38 1.48
CA GLU A 110 -5.24 47.71 2.36
C GLU A 110 -6.52 48.09 1.56
N ASP A 111 -6.38 48.52 0.31
CA ASP A 111 -7.47 48.88 -0.60
C ASP A 111 -8.06 47.69 -1.40
N GLY A 112 -7.59 46.46 -1.21
CA GLY A 112 -8.06 45.27 -1.93
C GLY A 112 -7.50 45.11 -3.35
N ASP A 113 -6.65 46.03 -3.80
CA ASP A 113 -5.94 45.92 -5.08
C ASP A 113 -4.73 44.97 -4.99
N LYS A 114 -4.52 44.20 -6.06
CA LYS A 114 -3.42 43.24 -6.18
C LYS A 114 -2.10 44.00 -6.28
N VAL A 115 -1.19 43.84 -5.31
CA VAL A 115 0.10 44.54 -5.33
C VAL A 115 0.90 44.07 -6.54
N VAL A 116 1.04 44.94 -7.53
CA VAL A 116 1.94 44.74 -8.67
C VAL A 116 3.36 44.78 -8.11
N ALA A 117 4.05 43.63 -8.11
CA ALA A 117 5.45 43.58 -7.72
C ALA A 117 6.27 44.55 -8.60
N PRO A 118 7.08 45.44 -8.02
CA PRO A 118 7.87 46.41 -8.78
C PRO A 118 9.00 45.65 -9.48
N GLY A 119 8.80 45.35 -10.76
CA GLY A 119 9.72 44.56 -11.57
C GLY A 119 9.15 44.06 -12.90
N ALA A 120 7.82 44.05 -13.06
CA ALA A 120 7.20 43.78 -14.36
C ALA A 120 7.20 45.04 -15.24
N GLY A 121 8.39 45.44 -15.69
CA GLY A 121 8.55 46.48 -16.70
C GLY A 121 7.95 46.02 -18.03
N VAL A 122 6.72 46.43 -18.31
CA VAL A 122 6.17 46.41 -19.67
C VAL A 122 6.39 47.80 -20.26
N THR A 123 7.56 48.00 -20.85
CA THR A 123 7.80 49.08 -21.82
C THR A 123 6.89 48.84 -23.03
N ARG A 124 5.73 49.48 -23.07
CA ARG A 124 5.11 49.91 -24.34
C ARG A 124 5.45 51.37 -24.55
N GLN A 125 6.61 51.60 -25.18
CA GLN A 125 6.94 52.88 -25.78
C GLN A 125 5.86 53.22 -26.81
N LYS A 126 5.15 54.32 -26.59
CA LYS A 126 4.46 55.05 -27.65
C LYS A 126 5.53 55.56 -28.62
N PHE A 127 5.37 55.27 -29.91
CA PHE A 127 5.88 56.16 -30.95
C PHE A 127 4.67 56.75 -31.66
N ALA A 128 4.83 58.05 -31.93
CA ALA A 128 3.84 59.02 -32.42
C ALA A 128 3.14 58.63 -33.71
#